data_AF-X1KVF4-F1
#
_entry.id   AF-X1KVF4-F1
#
_cell.length_a   1.000
_cell.length_b   1.000
_cell.length_c   1.000
_cell.angle_alpha   90.00
_cell.angle_beta   90.00
_cell.angle_gamma   90.00
#
_symmetry.space_group_name_H-M   'P 1'
#
loop_
_entity.id
_entity.type
_entity.pdbx_description
1 polymer ?
#
loop_
_entity_poly.entity_id
_entity_poly.type
_entity_poly.pdbx_seq_one_letter_code
_entity_poly.pdbx_strand_id
1 'polypeptide(L)'
;MSIPVLPAAHDITRVQYAAYRAWLQGLPPSAIAGHWLSVDPDEVPTDREAIAAMHAVRDLLVQRAHQHGKPALAEAVATSGRSGKGMDRAIDSLGQLEKLGTPTPLPGHAVTLWLAGTFARRLRAAGIDTLGDLMALCNDRGRSWWRQVPRIGPRAACTMVRALQRFAPTLGQLGAHVTGEPLPVPILAAPLQPGTGLAVPLEAMRIPLALNGGAGANRAERDRCRIAADNDYQARAN
;
A
#
# COMPACT_ATOMS: atom_id res chain seq x y z
N MET A 1 -3.54 -16.13 -7.52
CA MET A 1 -4.13 -14.78 -7.33
C MET A 1 -3.13 -13.97 -6.52
N SER A 2 -2.38 -13.08 -7.16
CA SER A 2 -1.25 -12.39 -6.53
C SER A 2 -1.73 -11.50 -5.38
N ILE A 3 -1.17 -11.73 -4.19
CA ILE A 3 -1.46 -11.00 -2.96
C ILE A 3 -0.96 -9.56 -3.14
N PRO A 4 -1.79 -8.53 -2.87
CA PRO A 4 -1.35 -7.16 -2.96
C PRO A 4 -0.54 -6.84 -1.72
N VAL A 5 0.77 -7.04 -1.82
CA VAL A 5 1.69 -6.51 -0.83
C VAL A 5 2.08 -5.12 -1.33
N LEU A 6 1.95 -4.09 -0.48
CA LEU A 6 2.90 -2.97 -0.58
C LEU A 6 4.24 -3.67 -0.46
N PRO A 7 5.06 -3.75 -1.53
CA PRO A 7 6.36 -4.35 -1.41
C PRO A 7 7.00 -3.61 -0.24
N ALA A 8 7.42 -4.36 0.78
CA ALA A 8 8.66 -3.97 1.42
C ALA A 8 9.57 -3.73 0.24
N ALA A 9 9.99 -2.47 0.02
CA ALA A 9 10.79 -2.09 -1.13
C ALA A 9 11.76 -3.24 -1.35
N HIS A 10 11.68 -3.94 -2.49
CA HIS A 10 12.58 -5.07 -2.72
C HIS A 10 13.95 -4.42 -2.69
N ASP A 11 14.62 -4.54 -1.55
CA ASP A 11 15.79 -3.73 -1.30
C ASP A 11 16.84 -4.27 -2.24
N ILE A 12 17.21 -3.41 -3.20
CA ILE A 12 18.20 -3.75 -4.20
C ILE A 12 19.47 -4.06 -3.41
N THR A 13 19.96 -5.29 -3.55
CA THR A 13 21.08 -5.76 -2.75
C THR A 13 22.37 -5.10 -3.23
N ARG A 14 23.38 -5.02 -2.36
CA ARG A 14 24.72 -4.52 -2.76
C ARG A 14 25.28 -5.28 -3.97
N VAL A 15 24.99 -6.57 -4.07
CA VAL A 15 25.38 -7.43 -5.21
C VAL A 15 24.69 -6.96 -6.49
N GLN A 16 23.39 -6.65 -6.45
CA GLN A 16 22.64 -6.13 -7.60
C GLN A 16 23.14 -4.75 -8.04
N TYR A 17 23.47 -3.86 -7.09
CA TYR A 17 24.10 -2.57 -7.39
C TYR A 17 25.46 -2.77 -8.09
N ALA A 18 26.31 -3.66 -7.58
CA ALA A 18 27.61 -3.96 -8.16
C ALA A 18 27.49 -4.57 -9.56
N ALA A 19 26.60 -5.54 -9.75
CA ALA A 19 26.34 -6.18 -11.05
C ALA A 19 25.86 -5.16 -12.09
N TYR A 20 24.94 -4.27 -11.71
CA TYR A 20 24.45 -3.23 -12.60
C TYR A 20 25.51 -2.19 -12.93
N ARG A 21 26.34 -1.79 -11.95
CA ARG A 21 27.48 -0.89 -12.19
C ARG A 21 28.49 -1.50 -13.15
N ALA A 22 28.84 -2.76 -12.97
CA ALA A 22 29.74 -3.49 -13.87
C ALA A 22 29.18 -3.55 -15.30
N TRP A 23 27.87 -3.76 -15.44
CA TRP A 23 27.21 -3.72 -16.74
C TRP A 23 27.28 -2.36 -17.42
N LEU A 24 27.02 -1.28 -16.66
CA LEU A 24 27.16 0.07 -17.17
C LEU A 24 28.59 0.32 -17.66
N GLN A 25 29.60 -0.18 -16.96
CA GLN A 25 31.03 -0.09 -17.31
C GLN A 25 31.44 -0.96 -18.51
N GLY A 26 30.51 -1.71 -19.11
CA GLY A 26 30.73 -2.48 -20.33
C GLY A 26 31.21 -3.92 -20.11
N LEU A 27 31.11 -4.47 -18.90
CA LEU A 27 31.40 -5.90 -18.70
C LEU A 27 30.35 -6.77 -19.44
N PRO A 28 30.79 -7.89 -20.05
CA PRO A 28 29.89 -8.76 -20.79
C PRO A 28 28.90 -9.49 -19.86
N PRO A 29 27.67 -9.77 -20.33
CA PRO A 29 26.64 -10.42 -19.51
C PRO A 29 27.08 -11.75 -18.89
N SER A 30 27.83 -12.58 -19.61
CA SER A 30 28.38 -13.85 -19.13
C SER A 30 29.32 -13.70 -17.94
N ALA A 31 30.22 -12.70 -17.97
CA ALA A 31 31.12 -12.42 -16.86
C ALA A 31 30.33 -11.94 -15.63
N ILE A 32 29.26 -11.18 -15.84
CA ILE A 32 28.42 -10.71 -14.75
C ILE A 32 27.58 -11.85 -14.17
N ALA A 33 27.08 -12.74 -15.02
CA ALA A 33 26.33 -13.92 -14.63
C ALA A 33 27.14 -14.80 -13.66
N GLY A 34 28.36 -15.16 -14.05
CA GLY A 34 29.21 -16.04 -13.24
C GLY A 34 29.67 -15.42 -11.92
N HIS A 35 29.89 -14.09 -11.87
CA HIS A 35 30.45 -13.45 -10.67
C HIS A 35 29.41 -12.91 -9.69
N TRP A 36 28.26 -12.40 -10.16
CA TRP A 36 27.25 -11.77 -9.29
C TRP A 36 25.88 -12.44 -9.29
N LEU A 37 25.53 -13.22 -10.32
CA LEU A 37 24.18 -13.81 -10.44
C LEU A 37 24.13 -15.32 -10.17
N SER A 38 25.25 -16.03 -10.32
CA SER A 38 25.36 -17.46 -10.02
C SER A 38 25.20 -17.69 -8.51
N VAL A 39 24.21 -18.50 -8.14
CA VAL A 39 24.07 -19.01 -6.77
C VAL A 39 24.78 -20.36 -6.65
N ASP A 40 24.79 -21.14 -7.73
CA ASP A 40 25.51 -22.40 -7.89
C ASP A 40 26.57 -22.24 -9.01
N PRO A 41 27.84 -22.64 -8.79
CA PRO A 41 28.88 -22.63 -9.82
C PRO A 41 28.56 -23.47 -11.07
N ASP A 42 27.75 -24.53 -10.93
CA ASP A 42 27.40 -25.44 -12.03
C ASP A 42 26.16 -24.95 -12.81
N GLU A 43 25.44 -23.93 -12.30
CA GLU A 43 24.23 -23.37 -12.89
C GLU A 43 24.37 -21.86 -13.13
N VAL A 44 25.23 -21.50 -14.09
CA VAL A 44 25.48 -20.11 -14.48
C VAL A 44 24.34 -19.59 -15.37
N PRO A 45 23.71 -18.45 -15.04
CA PRO A 45 22.68 -17.85 -15.89
C PRO A 45 23.17 -17.57 -17.29
N THR A 46 22.33 -17.82 -18.30
CA THR A 46 22.63 -17.50 -19.69
C THR A 46 22.74 -15.99 -19.91
N ASP A 47 23.41 -15.56 -20.99
CA ASP A 47 23.50 -14.13 -21.37
C ASP A 47 22.12 -13.46 -21.43
N ARG A 48 21.11 -14.18 -21.94
CA ARG A 48 19.73 -13.69 -22.03
C ARG A 48 19.14 -13.44 -20.65
N GLU A 49 19.36 -14.33 -19.71
CA GLU A 49 18.87 -14.21 -18.33
C GLU A 49 19.61 -13.11 -17.57
N ALA A 50 20.92 -12.99 -17.76
CA ALA A 50 21.72 -11.90 -17.19
C ALA A 50 21.25 -10.53 -17.69
N ILE A 51 21.00 -10.39 -19.00
CA ILE A 51 20.43 -9.16 -19.58
C ILE A 51 19.04 -8.86 -18.99
N ALA A 52 18.18 -9.88 -18.87
CA ALA A 52 16.86 -9.71 -18.28
C ALA A 52 16.94 -9.27 -16.81
N ALA A 53 17.86 -9.85 -16.04
CA ALA A 53 18.11 -9.47 -14.64
C ALA A 53 18.58 -8.01 -14.54
N MET A 54 19.43 -7.53 -15.44
CA MET A 54 19.88 -6.14 -15.47
C MET A 54 18.77 -5.15 -15.81
N HIS A 55 17.91 -5.50 -16.76
CA HIS A 55 16.71 -4.71 -17.03
C HIS A 55 15.79 -4.66 -15.81
N ALA A 56 15.60 -5.78 -15.10
CA ALA A 56 14.83 -5.80 -13.86
C ALA A 56 15.46 -4.91 -12.77
N VAL A 57 16.78 -4.97 -12.58
CA VAL A 57 17.50 -4.09 -11.63
C VAL A 57 17.36 -2.62 -12.02
N ARG A 58 17.52 -2.28 -13.30
CA ARG A 58 17.29 -0.92 -13.81
C ARG A 58 15.87 -0.44 -13.49
N ASP A 59 14.86 -1.24 -13.82
CA ASP A 59 13.47 -0.85 -13.63
C ASP A 59 13.14 -0.67 -12.14
N LEU A 60 13.73 -1.48 -11.25
CA LEU A 60 13.66 -1.30 -9.80
C LEU A 60 14.37 -0.01 -9.33
N LEU A 61 15.53 0.33 -9.87
CA LEU A 61 16.25 1.58 -9.55
C LEU A 61 15.44 2.81 -9.99
N VAL A 62 14.88 2.76 -11.20
CA VAL A 62 13.98 3.80 -11.73
C VAL A 62 12.77 3.95 -10.81
N GLN A 63 12.14 2.84 -10.40
CA GLN A 63 11.01 2.88 -9.48
C GLN A 63 11.42 3.48 -8.12
N ARG A 64 12.57 3.07 -7.55
CA ARG A 64 13.11 3.60 -6.29
C ARG A 64 13.37 5.10 -6.36
N ALA A 65 13.92 5.59 -7.47
CA ALA A 65 14.12 7.01 -7.71
C ALA A 65 12.80 7.79 -7.70
N HIS A 66 11.75 7.26 -8.34
CA HIS A 66 10.41 7.87 -8.29
C HIS A 66 9.80 7.84 -6.89
N GLN A 67 9.99 6.76 -6.13
CA GLN A 67 9.50 6.66 -4.74
C GLN A 67 10.17 7.68 -3.81
N HIS A 68 11.39 8.12 -4.12
CA HIS A 68 12.10 9.20 -3.43
C HIS A 68 11.84 10.60 -4.02
N GLY A 69 10.97 10.72 -5.03
CA GLY A 69 10.68 12.00 -5.69
C GLY A 69 11.88 12.58 -6.46
N LYS A 70 12.77 11.72 -6.99
CA LYS A 70 13.98 12.10 -7.73
C LYS A 70 13.88 11.74 -9.22
N PRO A 71 13.02 12.40 -10.02
CA PRO A 71 12.81 12.05 -11.43
C PRO A 71 14.08 12.19 -12.28
N ALA A 72 14.95 13.15 -11.96
CA ALA A 72 16.22 13.33 -12.68
C ALA A 72 17.19 12.14 -12.49
N LEU A 73 17.17 11.50 -11.32
CA LEU A 73 17.95 10.27 -11.08
C LEU A 73 17.33 9.09 -11.82
N ALA A 74 16.00 9.03 -11.87
CA ALA A 74 15.28 8.00 -12.60
C ALA A 74 15.61 8.05 -14.11
N GLU A 75 15.59 9.24 -14.70
CA GLU A 75 15.94 9.45 -16.10
C GLU A 75 17.40 9.07 -16.39
N ALA A 76 18.33 9.48 -15.52
CA ALA A 76 19.75 9.18 -15.67
C ALA A 76 20.04 7.66 -15.67
N VAL A 77 19.33 6.89 -14.86
CA VAL A 77 19.46 5.43 -14.80
C VAL A 77 18.70 4.74 -15.94
N ALA A 78 17.56 5.28 -16.38
CA ALA A 78 16.77 4.71 -17.47
C ALA A 78 17.48 4.83 -18.83
N THR A 79 18.10 5.98 -19.09
CA THR A 79 18.70 6.35 -20.37
C THR A 79 20.22 6.24 -20.32
N SER A 80 20.77 5.22 -19.66
CA SER A 80 22.21 4.99 -19.63
C SER A 80 22.73 4.77 -21.06
N GLY A 81 23.15 5.86 -21.70
CA GLY A 81 23.63 5.85 -23.06
C GLY A 81 24.98 5.13 -23.15
N ARG A 82 25.27 4.51 -24.29
CA ARG A 82 26.58 3.89 -24.60
C ARG A 82 27.73 4.90 -24.75
N SER A 83 27.48 6.20 -24.57
CA SER A 83 28.49 7.26 -24.59
C SER A 83 29.11 7.42 -23.20
N GLY A 84 30.42 7.68 -23.12
CA GLY A 84 31.15 7.83 -21.85
C GLY A 84 30.47 8.78 -20.85
N LYS A 85 30.02 9.96 -21.31
CA LYS A 85 29.34 10.94 -20.44
C LYS A 85 27.98 10.45 -19.90
N GLY A 86 27.25 9.66 -20.69
CA GLY A 86 25.96 9.08 -20.28
C GLY A 86 26.15 7.97 -19.25
N MET A 87 27.18 7.16 -19.45
CA MET A 87 27.62 6.13 -18.50
C MET A 87 28.05 6.74 -17.16
N ASP A 88 28.92 7.76 -17.17
CA ASP A 88 29.38 8.43 -15.95
C ASP A 88 28.19 8.99 -15.14
N ARG A 89 27.25 9.66 -15.81
CA ARG A 89 26.04 10.19 -15.17
C ARG A 89 25.17 9.08 -14.56
N ALA A 90 25.05 7.94 -15.22
CA ALA A 90 24.28 6.81 -14.71
C ALA A 90 24.96 6.19 -13.47
N ILE A 91 26.28 6.05 -13.48
CA ILE A 91 27.08 5.54 -12.34
C ILE A 91 27.00 6.51 -11.15
N ASP A 92 27.12 7.81 -11.38
CA ASP A 92 26.99 8.82 -10.33
C ASP A 92 25.58 8.83 -9.72
N SER A 93 24.55 8.69 -10.56
CA SER A 93 23.16 8.61 -10.11
C SER A 93 22.91 7.33 -9.31
N LEU A 94 23.51 6.22 -9.71
CA LEU A 94 23.46 4.95 -8.98
C LEU A 94 24.04 5.11 -7.57
N GLY A 95 25.22 5.75 -7.44
CA GLY A 95 25.85 6.01 -6.15
C GLY A 95 25.06 6.98 -5.26
N GLN A 96 24.29 7.90 -5.85
CA GLN A 96 23.35 8.73 -5.09
C GLN A 96 22.15 7.91 -4.60
N LEU A 97 21.58 7.04 -5.44
CA LEU A 97 20.45 6.18 -5.07
C LEU A 97 20.82 5.16 -3.99
N GLU A 98 22.05 4.62 -4.00
CA GLU A 98 22.54 3.68 -2.99
C GLU A 98 22.61 4.31 -1.59
N LYS A 99 22.87 5.61 -1.50
CA LYS A 99 22.88 6.38 -0.25
C LYS A 99 21.47 6.66 0.27
N LEU A 100 20.44 6.52 -0.57
CA LEU A 100 19.06 6.70 -0.14
C LEU A 100 18.59 5.44 0.61
N GLY A 101 18.10 5.66 1.82
CA GLY A 101 17.50 4.60 2.63
C GLY A 101 16.23 4.01 1.99
N THR A 102 15.57 3.12 2.74
CA THR A 102 14.31 2.51 2.31
C THR A 102 13.27 3.61 2.05
N PRO A 103 12.67 3.66 0.83
CA PRO A 103 11.67 4.65 0.52
C PRO A 103 10.44 4.46 1.41
N THR A 104 9.82 5.57 1.80
CA THR A 104 8.63 5.56 2.66
C THR A 104 7.40 6.03 1.88
N PRO A 105 6.26 5.34 1.95
CA PRO A 105 5.07 5.73 1.20
C PRO A 105 4.45 7.00 1.78
N LEU A 106 4.11 7.93 0.89
CA LEU A 106 3.45 9.20 1.20
C LEU A 106 2.05 9.23 0.54
N PRO A 107 1.09 9.97 1.11
CA PRO A 107 -0.28 10.03 0.57
C PRO A 107 -0.34 10.46 -0.89
N GLY A 108 0.50 11.42 -1.31
CA GLY A 108 0.54 11.90 -2.69
C GLY A 108 1.19 10.95 -3.70
N HIS A 109 1.77 9.83 -3.25
CA HIS A 109 2.37 8.88 -4.18
C HIS A 109 1.29 8.12 -4.96
N ALA A 110 1.53 7.96 -6.27
CA ALA A 110 0.67 7.16 -7.12
C ALA A 110 0.66 5.69 -6.69
N VAL A 111 -0.50 5.04 -6.76
CA VAL A 111 -0.67 3.63 -6.40
C VAL A 111 0.21 2.69 -7.21
N THR A 112 0.55 3.07 -8.45
CA THR A 112 1.43 2.30 -9.35
C THR A 112 2.88 2.25 -8.89
N LEU A 113 3.33 3.22 -8.07
CA LEU A 113 4.69 3.24 -7.54
C LEU A 113 4.88 2.22 -6.41
N TRP A 114 3.79 1.80 -5.77
CA TRP A 114 3.82 1.03 -4.53
C TRP A 114 3.05 -0.29 -4.60
N LEU A 115 2.26 -0.54 -5.65
CA LEU A 115 1.41 -1.72 -5.72
C LEU A 115 1.68 -2.52 -6.98
N ALA A 116 1.48 -3.83 -6.89
CA ALA A 116 1.59 -4.72 -8.03
C ALA A 116 0.74 -4.22 -9.22
N GLY A 117 1.29 -4.24 -10.43
CA GLY A 117 0.69 -3.56 -11.59
C GLY A 117 -0.76 -3.94 -11.88
N THR A 118 -1.15 -5.20 -11.68
CA THR A 118 -2.55 -5.64 -11.85
C THR A 118 -3.48 -5.06 -10.79
N PHE A 119 -3.02 -4.92 -9.55
CA PHE A 119 -3.80 -4.33 -8.46
C PHE A 119 -3.89 -2.81 -8.60
N ALA A 120 -2.76 -2.14 -8.86
CA ALA A 120 -2.71 -0.71 -9.12
C ALA A 120 -3.62 -0.30 -10.28
N ARG A 121 -3.59 -1.06 -11.39
CA ARG A 121 -4.47 -0.81 -12.55
C ARG A 121 -5.96 -0.92 -12.20
N ARG A 122 -6.35 -1.85 -11.33
CA ARG A 122 -7.75 -1.98 -10.89
C ARG A 122 -8.17 -0.80 -10.02
N LEU A 123 -7.30 -0.34 -9.12
CA LEU A 123 -7.53 0.85 -8.32
C LEU A 123 -7.71 2.09 -9.21
N ARG A 124 -6.79 2.31 -10.15
CA ARG A 124 -6.88 3.43 -11.10
C ARG A 124 -8.14 3.37 -11.96
N ALA A 125 -8.53 2.19 -12.42
CA ALA A 125 -9.79 2.01 -13.15
C ALA A 125 -11.05 2.34 -12.31
N ALA A 126 -10.93 2.33 -10.99
CA ALA A 126 -11.96 2.77 -10.05
C ALA A 126 -11.78 4.23 -9.59
N GLY A 127 -10.90 5.01 -10.23
CA GLY A 127 -10.67 6.42 -9.90
C GLY A 127 -9.75 6.67 -8.70
N ILE A 128 -8.98 5.65 -8.28
CA ILE A 128 -8.08 5.72 -7.13
C ILE A 128 -6.64 5.79 -7.66
N ASP A 129 -6.10 7.00 -7.76
CA ASP A 129 -4.78 7.23 -8.36
C ASP A 129 -3.66 7.29 -7.32
N THR A 130 -3.94 7.75 -6.10
CA THR A 130 -2.93 7.92 -5.04
C THR A 130 -3.14 7.01 -3.83
N LEU A 131 -2.10 6.84 -3.02
CA LEU A 131 -2.22 6.16 -1.72
C LEU A 131 -3.16 6.90 -0.77
N GLY A 132 -3.23 8.23 -0.86
CA GLY A 132 -4.17 9.07 -0.13
C GLY A 132 -5.62 8.76 -0.50
N ASP A 133 -5.92 8.63 -1.80
CA ASP A 133 -7.27 8.25 -2.28
C ASP A 133 -7.67 6.87 -1.75
N LEU A 134 -6.72 5.92 -1.73
CA LEU A 134 -6.97 4.59 -1.19
C LEU A 134 -7.23 4.64 0.32
N MET A 135 -6.47 5.43 1.08
CA MET A 135 -6.69 5.63 2.52
C MET A 135 -8.07 6.27 2.78
N ALA A 136 -8.45 7.27 1.99
CA ALA A 136 -9.75 7.92 2.07
C ALA A 136 -10.90 6.95 1.77
N LEU A 137 -10.79 6.16 0.70
CA LEU A 137 -11.79 5.14 0.35
C LEU A 137 -11.94 4.09 1.46
N CYS A 138 -10.82 3.64 2.02
CA CYS A 138 -10.83 2.70 3.15
C CYS A 138 -11.60 3.30 4.33
N ASN A 139 -11.30 4.55 4.71
CA ASN A 139 -11.93 5.23 5.83
C ASN A 139 -13.41 5.60 5.55
N ASP A 140 -13.82 5.85 4.31
CA ASP A 140 -15.21 6.12 3.94
C ASP A 140 -16.08 4.84 4.00
N ARG A 141 -15.56 3.72 3.51
CA ARG A 141 -16.35 2.48 3.32
C ARG A 141 -16.08 1.37 4.34
N GLY A 142 -15.15 1.58 5.26
CA GLY A 142 -14.77 0.60 6.27
C GLY A 142 -14.22 -0.69 5.67
N ARG A 143 -14.44 -1.81 6.35
CA ARG A 143 -14.06 -3.18 5.91
C ARG A 143 -14.57 -3.57 4.51
N SER A 144 -15.59 -2.89 3.99
CA SER A 144 -16.23 -3.20 2.72
C SER A 144 -15.70 -2.41 1.52
N TRP A 145 -14.69 -1.55 1.72
CA TRP A 145 -14.13 -0.65 0.70
C TRP A 145 -13.84 -1.32 -0.65
N TRP A 146 -13.35 -2.55 -0.62
CA TRP A 146 -12.98 -3.31 -1.81
C TRP A 146 -14.16 -3.58 -2.75
N ARG A 147 -15.40 -3.49 -2.28
CA ARG A 147 -16.60 -3.64 -3.13
C ARG A 147 -16.73 -2.52 -4.17
N GLN A 148 -16.10 -1.37 -3.94
CA GLN A 148 -16.04 -0.27 -4.93
C GLN A 148 -15.01 -0.53 -6.03
N VAL A 149 -14.12 -1.52 -5.86
CA VAL A 149 -13.06 -1.82 -6.82
C VAL A 149 -13.28 -3.20 -7.43
N PRO A 150 -13.73 -3.28 -8.70
CA PRO A 150 -14.01 -4.55 -9.34
C PRO A 150 -12.81 -5.51 -9.30
N ARG A 151 -13.13 -6.79 -9.09
CA ARG A 151 -12.15 -7.90 -9.12
C ARG A 151 -11.10 -7.85 -8.00
N ILE A 152 -11.27 -7.01 -6.98
CA ILE A 152 -10.53 -7.14 -5.71
C ILE A 152 -11.36 -8.02 -4.77
N GLY A 153 -10.76 -9.09 -4.25
CA GLY A 153 -11.40 -9.98 -3.30
C GLY A 153 -11.12 -9.58 -1.84
N PRO A 154 -11.90 -10.10 -0.88
CA PRO A 154 -11.79 -9.76 0.53
C PRO A 154 -10.42 -10.09 1.14
N ARG A 155 -9.78 -11.20 0.71
CA ARG A 155 -8.43 -11.57 1.17
C ARG A 155 -7.38 -10.54 0.76
N ALA A 156 -7.40 -10.14 -0.51
CA ALA A 156 -6.51 -9.12 -1.05
C ALA A 156 -6.72 -7.77 -0.36
N ALA A 157 -7.98 -7.39 -0.13
CA ALA A 157 -8.33 -6.18 0.60
C ALA A 157 -7.81 -6.20 2.05
N CYS A 158 -7.96 -7.31 2.76
CA CYS A 158 -7.46 -7.47 4.12
C CYS A 158 -5.93 -7.37 4.18
N THR A 159 -5.21 -8.03 3.25
CA THR A 159 -3.75 -7.88 3.17
C THR A 159 -3.34 -6.43 2.90
N MET A 160 -4.08 -5.72 2.05
CA MET A 160 -3.82 -4.31 1.77
C MET A 160 -4.01 -3.43 3.01
N VAL A 161 -5.11 -3.60 3.74
CA VAL A 161 -5.36 -2.87 5.00
C VAL A 161 -4.22 -3.09 6.00
N ARG A 162 -3.80 -4.35 6.21
CA ARG A 162 -2.65 -4.66 7.08
C ARG A 162 -1.37 -4.00 6.58
N ALA A 163 -1.15 -3.97 5.27
CA ALA A 163 0.02 -3.35 4.68
C ALA A 163 0.00 -1.83 4.92
N LEU A 164 -1.13 -1.16 4.72
CA LEU A 164 -1.31 0.27 4.96
C LEU A 164 -1.11 0.62 6.44
N GLN A 165 -1.60 -0.20 7.37
CA GLN A 165 -1.41 0.00 8.82
C GLN A 165 0.07 0.05 9.23
N ARG A 166 0.96 -0.72 8.56
CA ARG A 166 2.41 -0.67 8.85
C ARG A 166 3.04 0.68 8.52
N PHE A 167 2.42 1.46 7.65
CA PHE A 167 2.87 2.79 7.25
C PHE A 167 1.97 3.91 7.79
N ALA A 168 1.22 3.65 8.86
CA ALA A 168 0.38 4.64 9.50
C ALA A 168 1.11 5.94 9.93
N PRO A 169 2.40 5.92 10.34
CA PRO A 169 3.14 7.15 10.64
C PRO A 169 3.28 8.12 9.46
N THR A 170 3.22 7.63 8.21
CA THR A 170 3.41 8.47 7.01
C THR A 170 2.15 8.61 6.16
N LEU A 171 1.31 7.58 6.09
CA LEU A 171 0.07 7.60 5.33
C LEU A 171 -1.13 8.14 6.13
N GLY A 172 -1.02 8.19 7.46
CA GLY A 172 -2.11 8.50 8.37
C GLY A 172 -2.80 7.25 8.93
N GLN A 173 -3.75 7.45 9.82
CA GLN A 173 -4.42 6.35 10.53
C GLN A 173 -5.64 5.82 9.75
N LEU A 174 -5.79 4.50 9.74
CA LEU A 174 -7.03 3.85 9.34
C LEU A 174 -7.94 3.71 10.56
N GLY A 175 -9.23 4.02 10.38
CA GLY A 175 -10.22 3.89 11.43
C GLY A 175 -10.45 2.44 11.86
N ALA A 176 -10.91 2.24 13.09
CA ALA A 176 -11.21 0.93 13.65
C ALA A 176 -12.26 0.13 12.83
N HIS A 177 -13.21 0.81 12.19
CA HIS A 177 -14.18 0.20 11.27
C HIS A 177 -13.57 -0.32 9.97
N VAL A 178 -12.33 0.04 9.66
CA VAL A 178 -11.55 -0.50 8.55
C VAL A 178 -10.72 -1.69 9.02
N THR A 179 -9.96 -1.49 10.10
CA THR A 179 -8.95 -2.44 10.59
C THR A 179 -9.58 -3.60 11.34
N GLY A 180 -10.68 -3.33 12.04
CA GLY A 180 -11.31 -4.28 12.94
C GLY A 180 -10.78 -4.30 14.35
N GLU A 181 -9.88 -3.39 14.68
CA GLU A 181 -9.37 -3.24 16.03
C GLU A 181 -10.51 -2.77 16.96
N PRO A 182 -10.69 -3.41 18.13
CA PRO A 182 -11.68 -2.95 19.10
C PRO A 182 -11.31 -1.54 19.57
N LEU A 183 -12.29 -0.64 19.56
CA LEU A 183 -12.07 0.73 20.04
C LEU A 183 -11.93 0.70 21.57
N PRO A 184 -10.86 1.29 22.14
CA PRO A 184 -10.55 1.18 23.56
C PRO A 184 -11.52 1.98 24.46
N VAL A 185 -12.22 2.97 23.89
CA VAL A 185 -13.15 3.82 24.62
C VAL A 185 -14.41 4.02 23.77
N PRO A 186 -15.61 3.87 24.36
CA PRO A 186 -16.83 4.25 23.69
C PRO A 186 -16.82 5.76 23.38
N ILE A 187 -16.99 6.12 22.12
CA ILE A 187 -17.07 7.48 21.60
C ILE A 187 -18.53 7.93 21.70
N LEU A 188 -18.80 9.04 22.39
CA LEU A 188 -20.15 9.61 22.39
C LEU A 188 -20.51 10.01 20.94
N ALA A 189 -21.60 9.46 20.42
CA ALA A 189 -22.07 9.82 19.08
C ALA A 189 -22.48 11.30 19.09
N ALA A 190 -21.80 12.12 18.30
CA ALA A 190 -22.32 13.43 17.97
C ALA A 190 -23.62 13.26 17.16
N PRO A 191 -24.62 14.14 17.31
CA PRO A 191 -25.78 14.16 16.43
C PRO A 191 -25.31 14.31 14.98
N LEU A 192 -25.67 13.36 14.13
CA LEU A 192 -25.40 13.46 12.70
C LEU A 192 -26.31 14.55 12.13
N GLN A 193 -25.72 15.65 11.67
CA GLN A 193 -26.46 16.63 10.89
C GLN A 193 -26.32 16.28 9.40
N PRO A 194 -27.33 16.58 8.57
CA PRO A 194 -27.22 16.45 7.13
C PRO A 194 -25.97 17.16 6.61
N GLY A 195 -25.06 16.42 5.98
CA GLY A 195 -23.86 16.96 5.36
C GLY A 195 -22.63 17.17 6.27
N THR A 196 -22.68 16.85 7.57
CA THR A 196 -21.61 17.26 8.50
C THR A 196 -20.84 16.14 9.21
N GLY A 197 -21.09 14.84 8.97
CA GLY A 197 -20.37 13.81 9.72
C GLY A 197 -20.36 12.41 9.13
N LEU A 198 -19.22 11.73 9.28
CA LEU A 198 -19.15 10.27 9.24
C LEU A 198 -19.83 9.72 10.50
N ALA A 199 -20.68 8.72 10.33
CA ALA A 199 -21.18 7.94 11.45
C ALA A 199 -19.99 7.26 12.17
N VAL A 200 -19.93 7.39 13.50
CA VAL A 200 -18.98 6.59 14.28
C VAL A 200 -19.38 5.11 14.22
N PRO A 201 -18.42 4.17 14.31
CA PRO A 201 -18.74 2.75 14.27
C PRO A 201 -19.72 2.39 15.39
N LEU A 202 -20.77 1.63 15.08
CA LEU A 202 -21.84 1.30 16.03
C LEU A 202 -21.27 0.60 17.28
N GLU A 203 -20.23 -0.19 17.11
CA GLU A 203 -19.51 -0.91 18.15
C GLU A 203 -18.85 -0.02 19.20
N ALA A 204 -18.51 1.21 18.86
CA ALA A 204 -17.91 2.18 19.76
C ALA A 204 -18.81 3.37 20.06
N MET A 205 -19.98 3.44 19.44
CA MET A 205 -20.92 4.53 19.62
C MET A 205 -21.58 4.44 21.00
N ARG A 206 -21.49 5.51 21.80
CA ARG A 206 -22.43 5.75 22.90
C ARG A 206 -23.51 6.71 22.45
N ILE A 207 -24.73 6.21 22.36
CA ILE A 207 -25.89 7.02 22.01
C ILE A 207 -26.29 7.86 23.24
N PRO A 208 -26.57 9.18 23.07
CA PRO A 208 -27.12 9.99 24.16
C PRO A 208 -28.38 9.36 24.76
N LEU A 209 -28.60 9.51 26.07
CA LEU A 209 -29.73 8.89 26.76
C LEU A 209 -31.08 9.24 26.10
N ALA A 210 -31.22 10.50 25.65
CA ALA A 210 -32.41 10.98 24.96
C ALA A 210 -32.72 10.26 23.63
N LEU A 211 -31.73 9.58 23.03
CA LEU A 211 -31.82 8.92 21.73
C LEU A 211 -31.61 7.40 21.82
N ASN A 212 -31.58 6.82 23.02
CA ASN A 212 -31.25 5.40 23.19
C ASN A 212 -32.39 4.43 22.81
N GLY A 213 -33.57 4.94 22.39
CA GLY A 213 -34.74 4.12 22.05
C GLY A 213 -35.52 3.55 23.24
N GLY A 214 -35.12 3.87 24.48
CA GLY A 214 -35.81 3.46 25.71
C GLY A 214 -37.26 3.94 25.77
N ALA A 215 -37.50 5.18 25.38
CA ALA A 215 -38.82 5.82 25.36
C ALA A 215 -39.39 6.01 23.94
N GLY A 216 -38.94 5.19 22.98
CA GLY A 216 -39.40 5.32 21.59
C GLY A 216 -40.88 4.97 21.42
N ALA A 217 -41.62 5.79 20.65
CA ALA A 217 -43.05 5.58 20.40
C ALA A 217 -43.38 4.24 19.69
N ASN A 218 -42.40 3.65 18.99
CA ASN A 218 -42.54 2.36 18.32
C ASN A 218 -42.16 1.16 19.20
N ARG A 219 -41.90 1.38 20.51
CA ARG A 219 -41.54 0.30 21.43
C ARG A 219 -42.80 -0.36 21.98
N ALA A 220 -42.83 -1.68 21.94
CA ALA A 220 -43.89 -2.46 22.59
C ALA A 220 -43.73 -2.42 24.12
N GLU A 221 -44.83 -2.71 24.83
CA GLU A 221 -44.81 -2.92 26.28
C GLU A 221 -43.82 -4.05 26.65
N ARG A 222 -43.21 -3.97 27.83
CA ARG A 222 -42.05 -4.80 28.21
C ARG A 222 -42.39 -6.29 28.29
N ASP A 223 -43.61 -6.61 28.69
CA ASP A 223 -44.20 -7.95 28.71
C ASP A 223 -44.39 -8.56 27.30
N ARG A 224 -44.51 -7.72 26.27
CA ARG A 224 -44.62 -8.12 24.86
C ARG A 224 -43.25 -8.20 24.17
N CYS A 225 -42.19 -7.71 24.78
CA CYS A 225 -40.85 -7.76 24.24
C CYS A 225 -40.26 -9.17 24.32
N ARG A 226 -39.78 -9.72 23.19
CA ARG A 226 -39.17 -11.06 23.13
C ARG A 226 -37.70 -11.11 23.57
N ILE A 227 -37.11 -9.94 23.84
CA ILE A 227 -35.71 -9.80 24.26
C ILE A 227 -35.67 -8.97 25.54
N ALA A 228 -34.76 -9.33 26.44
CA ALA A 228 -34.51 -8.60 27.69
C ALA A 228 -33.61 -7.38 27.45
N ALA A 229 -34.05 -6.48 26.56
CA ALA A 229 -33.35 -5.23 26.26
C ALA A 229 -34.26 -4.04 26.60
N ASP A 230 -33.68 -3.03 27.26
CA ASP A 230 -34.36 -1.79 27.69
C ASP A 230 -34.07 -0.59 26.80
N ASN A 231 -33.16 -0.74 25.83
CA ASN A 231 -32.82 0.26 24.83
C ASN A 231 -32.30 -0.42 23.55
N ASP A 232 -32.21 0.32 22.46
CA ASP A 232 -31.78 -0.19 21.16
C ASP A 232 -30.34 -0.70 21.21
N TYR A 233 -29.53 -0.12 22.09
CA TYR A 233 -28.14 -0.51 22.26
C TYR A 233 -27.98 -1.89 22.90
N GLN A 234 -28.79 -2.23 23.90
CA GLN A 234 -28.81 -3.56 24.53
C GLN A 234 -29.35 -4.64 23.59
N ALA A 235 -30.25 -4.29 22.67
CA ALA A 235 -30.82 -5.23 21.71
C ALA A 235 -29.79 -5.83 20.74
N ARG A 236 -28.60 -5.24 20.60
CA ARG A 236 -27.51 -5.76 19.74
C ARG A 236 -26.68 -6.87 20.38
N ALA A 237 -26.72 -6.98 21.71
CA ALA A 237 -25.80 -7.82 22.49
C ALA A 237 -26.39 -9.20 22.87
N ASN A 238 -27.68 -9.41 22.56
CA ASN A 238 -28.38 -10.70 22.65
C ASN A 238 -28.52 -11.32 21.27
#